data_AF-A0AAD4HSZ9-F1
#
_entry.id   AF-A0AAD4HSZ9-F1
#
_cell.length_a   1.000
_cell.length_b   1.000
_cell.length_c   1.000
_cell.angle_alpha   90.00
_cell.angle_beta   90.00
_cell.angle_gamma   90.00
#
_symmetry.space_group_name_H-M   'P 1'
#
loop_
_entity.id
_entity.type
_entity.pdbx_description
1 polymer ?
#
loop_
_entity_poly.entity_id
_entity_poly.type
_entity_poly.pdbx_seq_one_letter_code
_entity_poly.pdbx_strand_id
1 'polypeptide(L)'
;MGSACTSVVTEYRQKTRAHTGFITIEVEHLSPSAIEEVIGELLWNYRQLYLPGVEEEGPSADTFPQRQRESAQAWSALEAAFQHKRGFREELLQDMSDGALERLTAQLVEWAREIEWPEGAVNGLWRSTAESAEECVEKTAVFMQDRYWPFTKIIRVYLNAQVLKTGVVLADLPGLQDTNLARVRATHDYLLRCNHIFVVANISRAITDQSLRSSLFSVVSRHVPMEWEDSAAQSLKIAVVCTKSEEINLDTARRDICARSSKPITASLLTDLDAQIITAKSTGNRPLRKHLKLQRERLLVDARNAHVTAALQAAYATKAGPGGGRLDVFCVSNAWYAKHARKGNVEMVRASGVPALRRFCYAMAADAQLRGRGTGWG
;
A
#
# COMPACT_ATOMS: atom_id res chain seq x y z
N MET A 1 17.22 4.60 -7.10
CA MET A 1 16.88 4.22 -5.72
C MET A 1 15.45 4.69 -5.48
N GLY A 2 14.50 3.77 -5.28
CA GLY A 2 13.14 4.15 -4.91
C GLY A 2 13.05 4.23 -3.41
N SER A 3 13.12 5.43 -2.84
CA SER A 3 12.75 5.63 -1.45
C SER A 3 11.27 5.32 -1.31
N ALA A 4 10.88 4.60 -0.25
CA ALA A 4 9.47 4.47 0.11
C ALA A 4 8.92 5.90 0.31
N CYS A 5 7.88 6.27 -0.45
CA CYS A 5 7.34 7.63 -0.45
C CYS A 5 6.36 7.87 0.72
N THR A 6 5.84 6.80 1.32
CA THR A 6 4.76 6.84 2.31
C THR A 6 5.29 6.38 3.66
N SER A 7 5.47 7.31 4.60
CA SER A 7 5.91 7.02 5.98
C SER A 7 4.75 6.90 6.97
N VAL A 8 3.60 7.48 6.63
CA VAL A 8 2.40 7.56 7.49
C VAL A 8 1.20 7.05 6.71
N VAL A 9 0.32 6.29 7.38
CA VAL A 9 -0.93 5.85 6.79
C VAL A 9 -1.74 7.05 6.31
N THR A 10 -2.14 7.03 5.04
CA THR A 10 -2.90 8.11 4.41
C THR A 10 -4.23 7.59 3.91
N GLU A 11 -5.31 8.03 4.52
CA GLU A 11 -6.68 7.69 4.15
C GLU A 11 -7.29 8.70 3.18
N TYR A 12 -7.87 8.21 2.10
CA TYR A 12 -8.68 8.98 1.17
C TYR A 12 -10.15 8.72 1.47
N ARG A 13 -10.88 9.80 1.80
CA ARG A 13 -12.26 9.78 2.28
C ARG A 13 -13.13 10.70 1.42
N GLN A 14 -14.42 10.38 1.35
CA GLN A 14 -15.40 11.24 0.69
C GLN A 14 -15.62 12.52 1.50
N LYS A 15 -15.66 13.68 0.81
CA LYS A 15 -16.03 14.94 1.47
C LYS A 15 -17.45 14.91 2.05
N THR A 16 -17.61 15.55 3.21
CA THR A 16 -18.90 15.83 3.84
C THR A 16 -19.28 17.30 3.63
N ARG A 17 -20.47 17.71 4.10
CA ARG A 17 -20.92 19.10 4.06
C ARG A 17 -20.05 20.07 4.88
N ALA A 18 -19.29 19.55 5.85
CA ALA A 18 -18.37 20.34 6.66
C ALA A 18 -17.10 20.75 5.89
N HIS A 19 -16.78 20.09 4.79
CA HIS A 19 -15.54 20.31 4.03
C HIS A 19 -15.76 21.29 2.87
N THR A 20 -15.27 22.52 3.04
CA THR A 20 -15.49 23.62 2.08
C THR A 20 -14.46 23.63 0.94
N GLY A 21 -13.16 23.49 1.23
CA GLY A 21 -12.07 23.55 0.23
C GLY A 21 -12.04 22.36 -0.75
N PHE A 22 -11.43 22.51 -1.93
CA PHE A 22 -11.45 21.49 -2.99
C PHE A 22 -10.99 20.10 -2.49
N ILE A 23 -9.84 20.06 -1.83
CA ILE A 23 -9.37 18.98 -0.98
C ILE A 23 -9.28 19.50 0.46
N THR A 24 -9.70 18.71 1.43
CA THR A 24 -9.48 18.99 2.86
C THR A 24 -8.52 17.96 3.41
N ILE A 25 -7.53 18.40 4.18
CA ILE A 25 -6.49 17.57 4.77
C ILE A 25 -6.62 17.70 6.28
N GLU A 26 -6.67 16.57 6.96
CA GLU A 26 -6.56 16.50 8.41
C GLU A 26 -5.39 15.58 8.75
N VAL A 27 -4.47 16.05 9.59
CA VAL A 27 -3.36 15.25 10.08
C VAL A 27 -3.51 15.10 11.58
N GLU A 28 -3.70 13.87 12.03
CA GLU A 28 -3.77 13.55 13.45
C GLU A 28 -2.37 13.18 13.92
N HIS A 29 -1.88 13.89 14.93
CA HIS A 29 -0.61 13.63 15.58
C HIS A 29 -0.82 13.38 17.07
N LEU A 30 0.18 12.81 17.73
CA LEU A 30 0.13 12.55 19.15
C LEU A 30 0.07 13.87 19.93
N SER A 31 -0.71 13.88 21.02
CA SER A 31 -0.66 14.94 22.02
C SER A 31 0.68 14.87 22.76
N PRO A 32 1.12 15.95 23.43
CA PRO A 32 2.35 15.92 24.21
C PRO A 32 2.41 14.78 25.25
N SER A 33 1.29 14.46 25.91
CA SER A 33 1.19 13.34 26.85
C SER A 33 1.32 11.98 26.16
N ALA A 34 0.69 11.80 25.00
CA ALA A 34 0.78 10.55 24.24
C ALA A 34 2.18 10.36 23.63
N ILE A 35 2.87 11.45 23.28
CA ILE A 35 4.29 11.40 22.86
C ILE A 35 5.15 10.88 24.01
N GLU A 36 4.93 11.35 25.24
CA GLU A 36 5.66 10.89 26.42
C GLU A 36 5.46 9.40 26.70
N GLU A 37 4.21 8.92 26.62
CA GLU A 37 3.88 7.50 26.74
C GLU A 37 4.60 6.66 25.66
N VAL A 38 4.52 7.07 24.39
CA VAL A 38 5.16 6.38 23.27
C VAL A 38 6.68 6.37 23.41
N ILE A 39 7.30 7.48 23.81
CA ILE A 39 8.76 7.54 24.04
C ILE A 39 9.16 6.57 25.15
N GLY A 40 8.41 6.55 26.25
CA GLY A 40 8.64 5.62 27.35
C GLY A 40 8.56 4.16 26.90
N GLU A 41 7.53 3.79 26.13
CA GLU A 41 7.37 2.44 25.58
C GLU A 41 8.52 2.07 24.62
N LEU A 42 8.88 2.97 23.70
CA LEU A 42 9.96 2.73 22.75
C LEU A 42 11.30 2.54 23.47
N LEU A 43 11.64 3.43 24.41
CA LEU A 43 12.90 3.32 25.15
C LEU A 43 12.94 2.03 25.98
N TRP A 44 11.83 1.68 26.63
CA TRP A 44 11.69 0.43 27.36
C TRP A 44 11.94 -0.78 26.47
N ASN A 45 11.22 -0.86 25.33
CA ASN A 45 11.32 -1.96 24.36
C ASN A 45 12.74 -2.08 23.77
N TYR A 46 13.39 -0.96 23.47
CA TYR A 46 14.78 -0.95 23.01
C TYR A 46 15.71 -1.57 24.05
N ARG A 47 15.57 -1.15 25.31
CA ARG A 47 16.45 -1.52 26.42
C ARG A 47 16.27 -2.94 26.94
N GLN A 48 15.15 -3.60 26.62
CA GLN A 48 14.89 -4.99 27.04
C GLN A 48 16.02 -5.96 26.68
N LEU A 49 16.69 -5.76 25.53
CA LEU A 49 17.79 -6.61 25.09
C LEU A 49 19.07 -6.47 25.93
N TYR A 50 19.21 -5.37 26.67
CA TYR A 50 20.42 -5.03 27.41
C TYR A 50 20.25 -5.24 28.93
N LEU A 51 19.10 -5.78 29.35
CA LEU A 51 18.86 -6.13 30.75
C LEU A 51 19.69 -7.36 31.16
N PRO A 52 20.22 -7.41 32.40
CA PRO A 52 20.96 -8.56 32.89
C PRO A 52 20.15 -9.87 32.80
N GLY A 53 20.78 -10.95 32.31
CA GLY A 53 20.16 -12.28 32.18
C GLY A 53 19.30 -12.48 30.93
N VAL A 54 19.25 -11.49 30.02
CA VAL A 54 18.67 -11.65 28.69
C VAL A 54 19.77 -12.13 27.74
N GLU A 55 19.74 -13.43 27.44
CA GLU A 55 20.72 -14.07 26.57
C GLU A 55 20.01 -14.92 25.50
N GLU A 56 20.68 -15.11 24.37
CA GLU A 56 20.20 -15.94 23.26
C GLU A 56 20.11 -17.42 23.67
N GLU A 57 21.06 -17.88 24.48
CA GLU A 57 21.12 -19.22 25.03
C GLU A 57 20.87 -19.17 26.55
N GLY A 58 19.61 -18.94 26.94
CA GLY A 58 19.21 -18.81 28.34
C GLY A 58 17.76 -19.20 28.60
N PRO A 59 17.26 -19.09 29.85
CA PRO A 59 15.88 -19.44 30.21
C PRO A 59 14.81 -18.60 29.47
N SER A 60 15.21 -17.49 28.84
CA SER A 60 14.34 -16.65 28.01
C SER A 60 14.51 -16.85 26.50
N ALA A 61 15.27 -17.86 26.06
CA ALA A 61 15.61 -18.09 24.65
C ALA A 61 14.37 -18.06 23.72
N ASP A 62 13.25 -18.64 24.15
CA ASP A 62 12.00 -18.66 23.36
C ASP A 62 11.41 -17.25 23.10
N THR A 63 11.66 -16.30 24.01
CA THR A 63 11.18 -14.92 23.90
C THR A 63 12.21 -13.96 23.30
N PHE A 64 13.47 -14.38 23.21
CA PHE A 64 14.58 -13.55 22.72
C PHE A 64 14.35 -13.02 21.29
N PRO A 65 13.88 -13.83 20.30
CA PRO A 65 13.58 -13.32 18.96
C PRO A 65 12.45 -12.30 18.91
N GLN A 66 11.51 -12.35 19.86
CA GLN A 66 10.46 -11.32 19.96
C GLN A 66 11.05 -10.00 20.45
N ARG A 67 11.79 -10.04 21.56
CA ARG A 67 12.47 -8.86 22.12
C ARG A 67 13.42 -8.22 21.12
N GLN A 68 14.13 -9.03 20.33
CA GLN A 68 15.02 -8.53 19.28
C GLN A 68 14.27 -7.73 18.22
N ARG A 69 13.12 -8.22 17.78
CA ARG A 69 12.27 -7.52 16.81
C ARG A 69 11.68 -6.23 17.39
N GLU A 70 11.17 -6.27 18.62
CA GLU A 70 10.59 -5.12 19.30
C GLU A 70 11.63 -4.03 19.56
N SER A 71 12.84 -4.41 19.98
CA SER A 71 13.96 -3.48 20.18
C SER A 71 14.39 -2.84 18.86
N ALA A 72 14.53 -3.61 17.78
CA ALA A 72 14.91 -3.07 16.47
C ALA A 72 13.82 -2.13 15.88
N GLN A 73 12.54 -2.43 16.10
CA GLN A 73 11.43 -1.53 15.77
C GLN A 73 11.50 -0.24 16.59
N ALA A 74 11.73 -0.37 17.90
CA ALA A 74 11.82 0.79 18.78
C ALA A 74 12.98 1.71 18.41
N TRP A 75 14.16 1.13 18.14
CA TRP A 75 15.31 1.87 17.61
C TRP A 75 14.97 2.61 16.32
N SER A 76 14.35 1.93 15.35
CA SER A 76 13.98 2.54 14.06
C SER A 76 13.06 3.77 14.23
N ALA A 77 12.16 3.75 15.21
CA ALA A 77 11.29 4.89 15.51
C ALA A 77 12.03 6.02 16.22
N LEU A 78 12.83 5.69 17.25
CA LEU A 78 13.61 6.67 18.02
C LEU A 78 14.68 7.35 17.15
N GLU A 79 15.37 6.59 16.31
CA GLU A 79 16.34 7.10 15.34
C GLU A 79 15.68 8.06 14.37
N ALA A 80 14.56 7.67 13.75
CA ALA A 80 13.84 8.56 12.86
C ALA A 80 13.33 9.83 13.56
N ALA A 81 12.97 9.75 14.85
CA ALA A 81 12.54 10.89 15.64
C ALA A 81 13.70 11.82 16.00
N PHE A 82 14.86 11.29 16.39
CA PHE A 82 15.89 12.05 17.12
C PHE A 82 17.30 12.01 16.54
N GLN A 83 17.56 11.33 15.41
CA GLN A 83 18.89 11.29 14.75
C GLN A 83 19.51 12.68 14.49
N HIS A 84 18.68 13.72 14.39
CA HIS A 84 19.11 15.10 14.17
C HIS A 84 19.47 15.85 15.47
N LYS A 85 19.21 15.28 16.64
CA LYS A 85 19.56 15.85 17.95
C LYS A 85 21.01 15.53 18.29
N ARG A 86 21.73 16.55 18.75
CA ARG A 86 23.14 16.39 19.13
C ARG A 86 23.26 15.41 20.31
N GLY A 87 24.02 14.34 20.12
CA GLY A 87 24.29 13.34 21.16
C GLY A 87 23.33 12.17 21.17
N PHE A 88 22.29 12.14 20.32
CA PHE A 88 21.49 10.93 20.11
C PHE A 88 22.32 9.87 19.36
N ARG A 89 22.49 8.70 19.98
CA ARG A 89 23.22 7.53 19.46
C ARG A 89 22.91 6.31 20.34
N GLU A 90 23.24 5.12 19.86
CA GLU A 90 22.94 3.87 20.57
C GLU A 90 23.52 3.86 21.99
N GLU A 91 24.76 4.33 22.17
CA GLU A 91 25.44 4.30 23.46
C GLU A 91 24.72 5.14 24.53
N LEU A 92 23.99 6.19 24.13
CA LEU A 92 23.16 6.97 25.04
C LEU A 92 22.01 6.12 25.60
N LEU A 93 21.34 5.37 24.74
CA LEU A 93 20.15 4.60 25.10
C LEU A 93 20.50 3.30 25.84
N GLN A 94 21.75 2.86 25.74
CA GLN A 94 22.31 1.68 26.41
C GLN A 94 22.84 1.99 27.83
N ASP A 95 22.69 3.23 28.35
CA ASP A 95 23.02 3.53 29.75
C ASP A 95 22.04 2.80 30.70
N MET A 96 22.54 1.75 31.35
CA MET A 96 21.83 0.92 32.31
C MET A 96 22.08 1.30 33.77
N SER A 97 22.65 2.49 34.05
CA SER A 97 22.85 2.97 35.42
C SER A 97 21.53 3.26 36.15
N ASP A 98 21.59 3.30 37.49
CA ASP A 98 20.41 3.57 38.33
C ASP A 98 19.74 4.90 37.94
N GLY A 99 18.42 4.85 37.74
CA GLY A 99 17.61 6.00 37.32
C GLY A 99 17.84 6.46 35.87
N ALA A 100 18.62 5.73 35.06
CA ALA A 100 18.89 6.13 33.68
C ALA A 100 17.63 6.11 32.81
N LEU A 101 16.70 5.19 33.03
CA LEU A 101 15.46 5.10 32.26
C LEU A 101 14.62 6.38 32.39
N GLU A 102 14.43 6.86 33.60
CA GLU A 102 13.67 8.08 33.88
C GLU A 102 14.38 9.31 33.31
N ARG A 103 15.70 9.41 33.50
CA ARG A 103 16.49 10.53 32.96
C ARG A 103 16.47 10.58 31.43
N LEU A 104 16.67 9.43 30.78
CA LEU A 104 16.67 9.35 29.32
C LEU A 104 15.28 9.59 28.74
N THR A 105 14.23 9.03 29.35
CA THR A 105 12.84 9.33 28.95
C THR A 105 12.58 10.83 29.03
N ALA A 106 12.95 11.50 30.13
CA ALA A 106 12.78 12.94 30.28
C ALA A 106 13.54 13.73 29.20
N GLN A 107 14.78 13.34 28.88
CA GLN A 107 15.58 13.97 27.83
C GLN A 107 14.96 13.80 26.43
N LEU A 108 14.49 12.60 26.09
CA LEU A 108 13.85 12.33 24.80
C LEU A 108 12.50 13.09 24.68
N VAL A 109 11.75 13.17 25.78
CA VAL A 109 10.50 13.95 25.84
C VAL A 109 10.79 15.44 25.67
N GLU A 110 11.84 15.97 26.29
CA GLU A 110 12.27 17.36 26.08
C GLU A 110 12.60 17.63 24.60
N TRP A 111 13.39 16.75 23.98
CA TRP A 111 13.69 16.83 22.55
C TRP A 111 12.45 16.76 21.66
N ALA A 112 11.42 16.00 22.06
CA ALA A 112 10.16 15.93 21.34
C ALA A 112 9.30 17.18 21.53
N ARG A 113 9.37 17.85 22.69
CA ARG A 113 8.69 19.14 22.94
C ARG A 113 9.27 20.27 22.09
N GLU A 114 10.55 20.17 21.70
CA GLU A 114 11.20 21.11 20.78
C GLU A 114 10.77 20.93 19.30
N ILE A 115 9.92 19.94 18.98
CA ILE A 115 9.42 19.76 17.61
C ILE A 115 8.41 20.86 17.29
N GLU A 116 8.79 21.73 16.36
CA GLU A 116 7.92 22.75 15.79
C GLU A 116 6.94 22.12 14.78
N TRP A 117 5.72 21.85 15.23
CA TRP A 117 4.66 21.38 14.35
C TRP A 117 4.21 22.48 13.37
N PRO A 118 3.73 22.12 12.17
CA PRO A 118 3.21 23.10 11.21
C PRO A 118 2.14 24.01 11.81
N GLU A 119 2.12 25.28 11.36
CA GLU A 119 1.19 26.30 11.87
C GLU A 119 -0.26 25.82 11.81
N GLY A 120 -1.00 26.05 12.90
CA GLY A 120 -2.39 25.60 13.05
C GLY A 120 -2.55 24.18 13.61
N ALA A 121 -1.45 23.49 13.96
CA ALA A 121 -1.51 22.24 14.69
C ALA A 121 -1.88 22.52 16.15
N VAL A 122 -3.06 22.04 16.58
CA VAL A 122 -3.58 22.27 17.93
C VAL A 122 -4.14 20.95 18.48
N ASN A 123 -3.76 20.61 19.70
CA ASN A 123 -4.30 19.45 20.45
C ASN A 123 -4.27 18.12 19.67
N GLY A 124 -3.18 17.83 18.94
CA GLY A 124 -3.04 16.57 18.21
C GLY A 124 -3.71 16.56 16.83
N LEU A 125 -4.17 17.72 16.33
CA LEU A 125 -4.80 17.82 15.03
C LEU A 125 -4.30 19.05 14.26
N TRP A 126 -3.93 18.82 13.02
CA TRP A 126 -3.66 19.86 12.03
C TRP A 126 -4.66 19.77 10.89
N ARG A 127 -5.14 20.92 10.39
CA ARG A 127 -6.10 20.97 9.28
C ARG A 127 -5.65 21.97 8.23
N SER A 128 -5.87 21.63 6.96
CA SER A 128 -5.65 22.54 5.84
C SER A 128 -6.53 22.18 4.65
N THR A 129 -6.53 23.02 3.64
CA THR A 129 -7.16 22.76 2.33
C THR A 129 -6.11 22.82 1.24
N ALA A 130 -6.37 22.14 0.12
CA ALA A 130 -5.54 22.22 -1.09
C ALA A 130 -6.44 22.36 -2.32
N GLU A 131 -5.98 23.15 -3.30
CA GLU A 131 -6.66 23.40 -4.57
C GLU A 131 -6.22 22.42 -5.67
N SER A 132 -5.11 21.70 -5.46
CA SER A 132 -4.61 20.68 -6.37
C SER A 132 -4.09 19.44 -5.66
N ALA A 133 -3.88 18.36 -6.41
CA ALA A 133 -3.28 17.15 -5.89
C ALA A 133 -1.80 17.38 -5.53
N GLU A 134 -1.10 18.19 -6.33
CA GLU A 134 0.30 18.57 -6.11
C GLU A 134 0.47 19.34 -4.80
N GLU A 135 -0.37 20.34 -4.54
CA GLU A 135 -0.36 21.10 -3.29
C GLU A 135 -0.70 20.20 -2.08
N CYS A 136 -1.61 19.25 -2.26
CA CYS A 136 -1.93 18.27 -1.22
C CYS A 136 -0.70 17.41 -0.87
N VAL A 137 0.08 16.99 -1.86
CA VAL A 137 1.32 16.23 -1.66
C VAL A 137 2.36 17.08 -0.93
N GLU A 138 2.57 18.33 -1.36
CA GLU A 138 3.51 19.25 -0.71
C GLU A 138 3.17 19.48 0.77
N LYS A 139 1.89 19.74 1.07
CA LYS A 139 1.41 19.95 2.44
C LYS A 139 1.52 18.72 3.32
N THR A 140 1.34 17.52 2.77
CA THR A 140 1.41 16.27 3.54
C THR A 140 2.83 15.73 3.69
N ALA A 141 3.74 16.08 2.77
CA ALA A 141 5.12 15.61 2.78
C ALA A 141 5.87 15.94 4.08
N VAL A 142 5.60 17.09 4.71
CA VAL A 142 6.24 17.50 5.98
C VAL A 142 6.04 16.45 7.07
N PHE A 143 4.83 15.92 7.19
CA PHE A 143 4.48 14.92 8.20
C PHE A 143 5.05 13.54 7.93
N MET A 144 5.53 13.29 6.71
CA MET A 144 6.17 12.03 6.33
C MET A 144 7.69 12.05 6.52
N GLN A 145 8.27 13.22 6.83
CA GLN A 145 9.70 13.37 7.10
C GLN A 145 10.06 12.81 8.48
N ASP A 146 11.31 12.35 8.60
CA ASP A 146 11.94 12.09 9.88
C ASP A 146 11.78 13.32 10.78
N ARG A 147 11.77 13.12 12.11
CA ARG A 147 11.22 14.02 13.15
C ARG A 147 9.69 13.94 13.33
N TYR A 148 8.89 13.95 12.25
CA TYR A 148 7.43 14.08 12.37
C TYR A 148 6.68 12.76 12.30
N TRP A 149 7.02 11.90 11.35
CA TRP A 149 6.26 10.68 11.11
C TRP A 149 6.16 9.73 12.32
N PRO A 150 7.18 9.61 13.21
CA PRO A 150 7.07 8.74 14.39
C PRO A 150 5.96 9.17 15.36
N PHE A 151 5.58 10.46 15.33
CA PHE A 151 4.54 11.03 16.19
C PHE A 151 3.27 11.40 15.42
N THR A 152 3.22 11.12 14.11
CA THR A 152 2.04 11.33 13.28
C THR A 152 1.24 10.03 13.21
N LYS A 153 -0.01 10.06 13.67
CA LYS A 153 -0.86 8.86 13.71
C LYS A 153 -1.39 8.50 12.33
N ILE A 154 -1.99 9.47 11.65
CA ILE A 154 -2.70 9.24 10.37
C ILE A 154 -2.94 10.56 9.64
N ILE A 155 -2.91 10.49 8.31
CA ILE A 155 -3.28 11.58 7.41
C ILE A 155 -4.62 11.23 6.77
N ARG A 156 -5.58 12.16 6.80
CA ARG A 156 -6.89 12.00 6.17
C ARG A 156 -7.08 13.07 5.10
N VAL A 157 -7.26 12.62 3.86
CA VAL A 157 -7.49 13.44 2.69
C VAL A 157 -8.94 13.27 2.26
N TYR A 158 -9.73 14.34 2.38
CA TYR A 158 -11.12 14.37 1.97
C TYR A 158 -11.24 15.05 0.61
N LEU A 159 -11.72 14.29 -0.38
CA LEU A 159 -11.96 14.79 -1.73
C LEU A 159 -13.25 14.22 -2.32
N ASN A 160 -13.71 14.84 -3.40
CA ASN A 160 -14.85 14.33 -4.17
C ASN A 160 -14.34 13.36 -5.25
N ALA A 161 -14.45 12.06 -5.00
CA ALA A 161 -14.13 11.03 -5.98
C ALA A 161 -15.28 10.04 -6.08
N GLN A 162 -15.65 9.66 -7.30
CA GLN A 162 -16.80 8.76 -7.52
C GLN A 162 -16.65 7.44 -6.75
N VAL A 163 -15.42 6.93 -6.56
CA VAL A 163 -15.17 5.68 -5.82
C VAL A 163 -15.43 5.78 -4.32
N LEU A 164 -15.29 6.98 -3.74
CA LEU A 164 -15.43 7.22 -2.30
C LEU A 164 -16.89 7.48 -1.91
N LYS A 165 -17.76 7.87 -2.86
CA LYS A 165 -19.18 8.19 -2.60
C LYS A 165 -19.99 7.04 -2.00
N THR A 166 -19.56 5.80 -2.18
CA THR A 166 -20.20 4.63 -1.58
C THR A 166 -19.80 4.40 -0.12
N GLY A 167 -18.99 5.29 0.47
CA GLY A 167 -18.47 5.16 1.83
C GLY A 167 -17.17 4.35 1.93
N VAL A 168 -16.55 3.99 0.81
CA VAL A 168 -15.22 3.36 0.80
C VAL A 168 -14.19 4.34 1.33
N VAL A 169 -13.32 3.87 2.21
CA VAL A 169 -12.09 4.53 2.60
C VAL A 169 -10.94 3.77 1.94
N LEU A 170 -10.12 4.47 1.15
CA LEU A 170 -8.90 3.90 0.59
C LEU A 170 -7.73 4.34 1.45
N ALA A 171 -6.96 3.40 1.99
CA ALA A 171 -5.77 3.70 2.77
C ALA A 171 -4.51 3.35 1.97
N ASP A 172 -3.61 4.32 1.83
CA ASP A 172 -2.24 4.10 1.36
C ASP A 172 -1.33 3.88 2.58
N LEU A 173 -0.48 2.86 2.50
CA LEU A 173 0.29 2.35 3.63
C LEU A 173 1.79 2.34 3.30
N PRO A 174 2.67 2.53 4.29
CA PRO A 174 4.09 2.26 4.12
C PRO A 174 4.36 0.85 3.60
N GLY A 175 5.43 0.69 2.83
CA GLY A 175 5.77 -0.59 2.22
C GLY A 175 6.12 -1.66 3.25
N LEU A 176 5.69 -2.90 3.01
CA LEU A 176 6.05 -4.05 3.86
C LEU A 176 7.54 -4.46 3.78
N GLN A 177 8.28 -3.84 2.87
CA GLN A 177 9.73 -4.02 2.69
C GLN A 177 10.52 -2.75 3.05
N ASP A 178 9.90 -1.82 3.79
CA ASP A 178 10.59 -0.63 4.27
C ASP A 178 11.76 -1.02 5.20
N THR A 179 12.85 -0.29 5.11
CA THR A 179 14.03 -0.50 5.96
C THR A 179 13.76 -0.06 7.40
N ASN A 180 12.82 0.87 7.60
CA ASN A 180 12.39 1.28 8.92
C ASN A 180 11.35 0.30 9.47
N LEU A 181 11.75 -0.48 10.48
CA LEU A 181 10.93 -1.56 11.02
C LEU A 181 9.68 -1.05 11.77
N ALA A 182 9.70 0.18 12.30
CA ALA A 182 8.53 0.78 12.91
C ALA A 182 7.44 1.12 11.87
N ARG A 183 7.82 1.55 10.66
CA ARG A 183 6.86 1.70 9.55
C ARG A 183 6.25 0.37 9.15
N VAL A 184 7.05 -0.69 9.07
CA VAL A 184 6.56 -2.05 8.78
C VAL A 184 5.56 -2.52 9.84
N ARG A 185 5.85 -2.27 11.13
CA ARG A 185 4.92 -2.57 12.23
C ARG A 185 3.61 -1.78 12.09
N ALA A 186 3.69 -0.46 11.87
CA ALA A 186 2.51 0.38 11.69
C ALA A 186 1.61 -0.10 10.52
N THR A 187 2.23 -0.49 9.39
CA THR A 187 1.52 -1.10 8.27
C THR A 187 0.82 -2.39 8.70
N HIS A 188 1.50 -3.29 9.42
CA HIS A 188 0.90 -4.53 9.92
C HIS A 188 -0.31 -4.27 10.83
N ASP A 189 -0.19 -3.36 11.79
CA ASP A 189 -1.27 -3.03 12.74
C ASP A 189 -2.47 -2.38 12.05
N TYR A 190 -2.22 -1.64 10.96
CA TYR A 190 -3.29 -1.08 10.15
C TYR A 190 -4.01 -2.16 9.32
N LEU A 191 -3.28 -3.10 8.73
CA LEU A 191 -3.85 -4.19 7.93
C LEU A 191 -4.86 -5.04 8.71
N LEU A 192 -4.62 -5.25 10.03
CA LEU A 192 -5.53 -5.96 10.94
C LEU A 192 -6.94 -5.36 11.02
N ARG A 193 -7.08 -4.08 10.66
CA ARG A 193 -8.35 -3.34 10.68
C ARG A 193 -8.99 -3.21 9.29
N CYS A 194 -8.31 -3.67 8.24
CA CYS A 194 -8.78 -3.55 6.87
C CYS A 194 -9.79 -4.65 6.53
N ASN A 195 -10.90 -4.27 5.87
CA ASN A 195 -11.86 -5.26 5.38
C ASN A 195 -11.36 -5.98 4.11
N HIS A 196 -10.58 -5.29 3.30
CA HIS A 196 -10.01 -5.80 2.06
C HIS A 196 -8.61 -5.21 1.86
N ILE A 197 -7.71 -5.98 1.27
CA ILE A 197 -6.33 -5.58 1.03
C ILE A 197 -6.01 -5.69 -0.45
N PHE A 198 -5.50 -4.60 -1.02
CA PHE A 198 -4.92 -4.61 -2.36
C PHE A 198 -3.41 -4.77 -2.26
N VAL A 199 -2.85 -5.78 -2.92
CA VAL A 199 -1.40 -5.89 -3.09
C VAL A 199 -1.03 -5.42 -4.49
N VAL A 200 -0.27 -4.34 -4.55
CA VAL A 200 0.05 -3.64 -5.79
C VAL A 200 1.46 -4.02 -6.25
N ALA A 201 1.60 -4.47 -7.50
CA ALA A 201 2.90 -4.83 -8.07
C ALA A 201 2.99 -4.47 -9.55
N ASN A 202 4.21 -4.28 -10.07
CA ASN A 202 4.42 -4.12 -11.51
C ASN A 202 4.12 -5.45 -12.22
N ILE A 203 3.32 -5.42 -13.28
CA ILE A 203 2.94 -6.62 -14.04
C ILE A 203 4.14 -7.43 -14.54
N SER A 204 5.26 -6.77 -14.87
CA SER A 204 6.47 -7.44 -15.38
C SER A 204 7.11 -8.37 -14.35
N ARG A 205 6.88 -8.12 -13.06
CA ARG A 205 7.41 -8.90 -11.94
C ARG A 205 6.36 -9.73 -11.24
N ALA A 206 5.07 -9.48 -11.48
CA ALA A 206 3.97 -10.08 -10.71
C ALA A 206 4.05 -11.61 -10.52
N ILE A 207 4.53 -12.39 -11.51
CA ILE A 207 4.65 -13.85 -11.37
C ILE A 207 5.93 -14.26 -10.60
N THR A 208 7.03 -13.54 -10.81
CA THR A 208 8.36 -13.89 -10.31
C THR A 208 8.73 -13.20 -9.00
N ASP A 209 7.96 -12.19 -8.59
CA ASP A 209 8.32 -11.35 -7.46
C ASP A 209 8.16 -12.09 -6.13
N GLN A 210 9.29 -12.36 -5.47
CA GLN A 210 9.29 -12.92 -4.14
C GLN A 210 8.72 -11.92 -3.12
N SER A 211 8.85 -10.60 -3.36
CA SER A 211 8.24 -9.59 -2.47
C SER A 211 6.73 -9.67 -2.44
N LEU A 212 6.10 -9.94 -3.60
CA LEU A 212 4.65 -10.13 -3.70
C LEU A 212 4.22 -11.37 -2.93
N ARG A 213 4.97 -12.47 -3.07
CA ARG A 213 4.76 -13.71 -2.29
C ARG A 213 4.87 -13.47 -0.79
N SER A 214 5.95 -12.81 -0.36
CA SER A 214 6.20 -12.52 1.06
C SER A 214 5.15 -11.57 1.63
N SER A 215 4.74 -10.53 0.88
CA SER A 215 3.70 -9.59 1.30
C SER A 215 2.34 -10.27 1.43
N LEU A 216 1.98 -11.12 0.46
CA LEU A 216 0.74 -11.89 0.53
C LEU A 216 0.77 -12.88 1.70
N PHE A 217 1.90 -13.57 1.93
CA PHE A 217 2.03 -14.49 3.05
C PHE A 217 2.00 -13.76 4.39
N SER A 218 2.71 -12.64 4.55
CA SER A 218 2.74 -11.89 5.79
C SER A 218 1.37 -11.31 6.15
N VAL A 219 0.59 -10.91 5.15
CA VAL A 219 -0.82 -10.54 5.32
C VAL A 219 -1.65 -11.76 5.73
N VAL A 220 -1.60 -12.87 5.01
CA VAL A 220 -2.44 -14.04 5.30
C VAL A 220 -2.12 -14.65 6.68
N SER A 221 -0.84 -14.89 6.98
CA SER A 221 -0.42 -15.59 8.20
C SER A 221 -0.69 -14.83 9.51
N ARG A 222 -0.88 -13.51 9.46
CA ARG A 222 -1.22 -12.70 10.64
C ARG A 222 -2.71 -12.56 10.89
N HIS A 223 -3.54 -12.84 9.88
CA HIS A 223 -5.00 -12.67 9.96
C HIS A 223 -5.76 -13.99 9.97
N VAL A 224 -5.06 -15.11 9.81
CA VAL A 224 -5.61 -16.45 10.04
C VAL A 224 -5.16 -16.86 11.44
N PRO A 225 -6.07 -16.94 12.44
CA PRO A 225 -5.73 -17.52 13.74
C PRO A 225 -5.16 -18.93 13.54
N MET A 226 -4.11 -19.29 14.29
CA MET A 226 -3.49 -20.62 14.23
C MET A 226 -4.40 -21.77 14.72
N GLU A 227 -5.62 -21.46 15.15
CA GLU A 227 -6.59 -22.44 15.63
C GLU A 227 -7.86 -22.35 14.77
N TRP A 228 -8.02 -23.33 13.88
CA TRP A 228 -9.27 -23.57 13.16
C TRP A 228 -10.30 -24.17 14.12
N GLU A 229 -11.01 -23.34 14.88
CA GLU A 229 -12.27 -23.71 15.51
C GLU A 229 -13.36 -22.68 15.17
N ASP A 230 -14.14 -23.00 14.14
CA ASP A 230 -15.58 -22.82 13.95
C ASP A 230 -16.33 -21.55 14.40
N SER A 231 -15.67 -20.42 14.66
CA SER A 231 -16.38 -19.16 14.97
C SER A 231 -15.81 -17.97 14.21
N ALA A 232 -16.53 -17.58 13.15
CA ALA A 232 -16.55 -16.23 12.59
C ALA A 232 -15.18 -15.59 12.22
N ALA A 233 -14.21 -16.38 11.77
CA ALA A 233 -13.01 -15.83 11.13
C ALA A 233 -13.44 -15.05 9.88
N GLN A 234 -13.46 -13.71 9.96
CA GLN A 234 -13.69 -12.86 8.79
C GLN A 234 -12.61 -13.21 7.76
N SER A 235 -13.01 -13.93 6.71
CA SER A 235 -12.11 -14.28 5.62
C SER A 235 -11.59 -12.99 4.99
N LEU A 236 -10.31 -12.69 5.24
CA LEU A 236 -9.74 -11.46 4.75
C LEU A 236 -9.67 -11.51 3.21
N LYS A 237 -10.28 -10.52 2.55
CA LYS A 237 -10.41 -10.50 1.10
C LYS A 237 -9.23 -9.77 0.47
N ILE A 238 -8.35 -10.53 -0.17
CA ILE A 238 -7.14 -10.03 -0.82
C ILE A 238 -7.36 -9.97 -2.33
N ALA A 239 -6.95 -8.86 -2.95
CA ALA A 239 -6.91 -8.71 -4.40
C ALA A 239 -5.52 -8.20 -4.84
N VAL A 240 -5.08 -8.61 -6.02
CA VAL A 240 -3.80 -8.18 -6.60
C VAL A 240 -4.03 -7.16 -7.71
N VAL A 241 -3.31 -6.06 -7.67
CA VAL A 241 -3.33 -5.02 -8.71
C VAL A 241 -1.99 -5.01 -9.43
N CYS A 242 -1.99 -5.44 -10.69
CA CYS A 242 -0.81 -5.43 -11.54
C CYS A 242 -0.76 -4.12 -12.34
N THR A 243 0.08 -3.17 -11.92
CA THR A 243 0.23 -1.86 -12.58
C THR A 243 1.12 -1.94 -13.81
N LYS A 244 1.12 -0.86 -14.62
CA LYS A 244 1.95 -0.71 -15.83
C LYS A 244 1.64 -1.79 -16.87
N SER A 245 0.37 -2.18 -16.97
CA SER A 245 -0.07 -3.24 -17.89
C SER A 245 0.19 -2.91 -19.37
N GLU A 246 0.40 -1.64 -19.71
CA GLU A 246 0.80 -1.18 -21.04
C GLU A 246 2.29 -1.32 -21.34
N GLU A 247 3.16 -1.42 -20.32
CA GLU A 247 4.61 -1.50 -20.53
C GLU A 247 4.96 -2.91 -21.04
N ILE A 248 4.99 -3.10 -22.36
CA ILE A 248 5.24 -4.38 -23.00
C ILE A 248 6.26 -4.25 -24.14
N ASN A 249 7.21 -5.18 -24.20
CA ASN A 249 8.04 -5.35 -25.38
C ASN A 249 7.25 -6.19 -26.41
N LEU A 250 6.83 -5.57 -27.51
CA LEU A 250 5.95 -6.20 -28.50
C LEU A 250 6.58 -7.44 -29.16
N ASP A 251 7.88 -7.42 -29.41
CA ASP A 251 8.58 -8.52 -30.09
C ASP A 251 8.71 -9.74 -29.18
N THR A 252 9.10 -9.53 -27.92
CA THR A 252 9.15 -10.58 -26.92
C THR A 252 7.75 -11.11 -26.60
N ALA A 253 6.78 -10.22 -26.42
CA ALA A 253 5.39 -10.61 -26.13
C ALA A 253 4.80 -11.49 -27.23
N ARG A 254 5.03 -11.15 -28.51
CA ARG A 254 4.57 -11.97 -29.62
C ARG A 254 5.17 -13.36 -29.59
N ARG A 255 6.49 -13.48 -29.36
CA ARG A 255 7.17 -14.77 -29.26
C ARG A 255 6.58 -15.59 -28.11
N ASP A 256 6.47 -15.01 -26.92
CA ASP A 256 6.01 -15.70 -25.71
C ASP A 256 4.54 -16.12 -25.81
N ILE A 257 3.66 -15.26 -26.34
CA ILE A 257 2.23 -15.55 -26.48
C ILE A 257 2.00 -16.62 -27.55
N CYS A 258 2.69 -16.55 -28.69
CA CYS A 258 2.55 -17.52 -29.78
C CYS A 258 3.15 -18.90 -29.44
N ALA A 259 4.17 -18.94 -28.57
CA ALA A 259 4.80 -20.20 -28.13
C ALA A 259 3.96 -20.99 -27.11
N ARG A 260 2.93 -20.38 -26.51
CA ARG A 260 2.11 -21.02 -25.48
C ARG A 260 0.99 -21.87 -26.08
N SER A 261 0.71 -22.99 -25.43
CA SER A 261 -0.31 -23.97 -25.82
C SER A 261 -1.75 -23.45 -25.67
N SER A 262 -2.02 -22.68 -24.61
CA SER A 262 -3.27 -21.89 -24.51
C SER A 262 -3.09 -20.61 -25.31
N LYS A 263 -3.58 -20.55 -26.54
CA LYS A 263 -3.45 -19.37 -27.41
C LYS A 263 -4.64 -18.45 -27.21
N PRO A 264 -4.57 -17.39 -26.36
CA PRO A 264 -5.63 -16.39 -26.31
C PRO A 264 -5.75 -15.61 -27.62
N ILE A 265 -4.68 -15.61 -28.44
CA ILE A 265 -4.60 -14.91 -29.73
C ILE A 265 -3.91 -15.82 -30.74
N THR A 266 -4.50 -15.95 -31.93
CA THR A 266 -3.93 -16.73 -33.03
C THR A 266 -2.79 -15.98 -33.70
N ALA A 267 -1.69 -16.68 -34.01
CA ALA A 267 -0.56 -16.08 -34.74
C ALA A 267 -0.99 -15.48 -36.09
N SER A 268 -1.99 -16.06 -36.76
CA SER A 268 -2.57 -15.55 -38.00
C SER A 268 -3.13 -14.13 -37.84
N LEU A 269 -3.90 -13.88 -36.78
CA LEU A 269 -4.50 -12.57 -36.52
C LEU A 269 -3.44 -11.46 -36.40
N LEU A 270 -2.32 -11.74 -35.72
CA LEU A 270 -1.22 -10.79 -35.60
C LEU A 270 -0.52 -10.55 -36.94
N THR A 271 -0.32 -11.60 -37.72
CA THR A 271 0.25 -11.51 -39.07
C THR A 271 -0.65 -10.70 -40.02
N ASP A 272 -1.96 -10.91 -39.97
CA ASP A 272 -2.93 -10.16 -40.77
C ASP A 272 -2.94 -8.68 -40.38
N LEU A 273 -2.88 -8.37 -39.08
CA LEU A 273 -2.76 -7.00 -38.60
C LEU A 273 -1.47 -6.33 -39.07
N ASP A 274 -0.35 -7.04 -39.08
CA ASP A 274 0.91 -6.50 -39.60
C ASP A 274 0.83 -6.21 -41.09
N ALA A 275 0.25 -7.13 -41.87
CA ALA A 275 0.02 -6.92 -43.29
C ALA A 275 -0.83 -5.65 -43.54
N GLN A 276 -1.91 -5.48 -42.77
CA GLN A 276 -2.75 -4.27 -42.84
C GLN A 276 -1.99 -3.00 -42.43
N ILE A 277 -1.12 -3.06 -41.42
CA ILE A 277 -0.27 -1.93 -41.01
C ILE A 277 0.72 -1.54 -42.12
N ILE A 278 1.29 -2.53 -42.82
CA ILE A 278 2.19 -2.32 -43.96
C ILE A 278 1.42 -1.68 -45.12
N THR A 279 0.25 -2.21 -45.47
CA THR A 279 -0.61 -1.66 -46.52
C THR A 279 -1.06 -0.23 -46.19
N ALA A 280 -1.46 0.05 -44.95
CA ALA A 280 -1.81 1.41 -44.52
C ALA A 280 -0.60 2.37 -44.56
N LYS A 281 0.63 1.86 -44.39
CA LYS A 281 1.86 2.64 -44.54
C LYS A 281 2.15 2.95 -46.01
N SER A 282 2.07 1.96 -46.90
CA SER A 282 2.35 2.14 -48.33
C SER A 282 1.33 3.04 -49.02
N THR A 283 0.06 2.96 -48.61
CA THR A 283 -1.03 3.82 -49.11
C THR A 283 -1.06 5.21 -48.48
N GLY A 284 -0.16 5.53 -47.54
CA GLY A 284 -0.12 6.84 -46.88
C GLY A 284 -1.26 7.10 -45.88
N ASN A 285 -2.11 6.10 -45.60
CA ASN A 285 -3.26 6.23 -44.68
C ASN A 285 -2.81 6.24 -43.20
N ARG A 286 -2.36 7.42 -42.74
CA ARG A 286 -1.87 7.63 -41.37
C ARG A 286 -2.90 7.30 -40.28
N PRO A 287 -4.18 7.71 -40.37
CA PRO A 287 -5.19 7.38 -39.35
C PRO A 287 -5.40 5.88 -39.18
N LEU A 288 -5.57 5.15 -40.28
CA LEU A 288 -5.76 3.70 -40.25
C LEU A 288 -4.52 3.00 -39.68
N ARG A 289 -3.32 3.38 -40.11
CA ARG A 289 -2.07 2.82 -39.59
C ARG A 289 -1.94 2.99 -38.07
N LYS A 290 -2.35 4.15 -37.54
CA LYS A 290 -2.32 4.43 -36.10
C LYS A 290 -3.34 3.58 -35.34
N HIS A 291 -4.54 3.43 -35.89
CA HIS A 291 -5.59 2.58 -35.31
C HIS A 291 -5.15 1.11 -35.24
N LEU A 292 -4.66 0.55 -36.35
CA LEU A 292 -4.20 -0.84 -36.42
C LEU A 292 -3.02 -1.12 -35.47
N LYS A 293 -2.07 -0.18 -35.33
CA LYS A 293 -0.97 -0.30 -34.36
C LYS A 293 -1.48 -0.38 -32.92
N LEU A 294 -2.44 0.48 -32.58
CA LEU A 294 -3.05 0.50 -31.24
C LEU A 294 -3.83 -0.79 -30.97
N GLN A 295 -4.56 -1.31 -31.97
CA GLN A 295 -5.27 -2.58 -31.88
C GLN A 295 -4.31 -3.74 -31.63
N ARG A 296 -3.18 -3.81 -32.37
CA ARG A 296 -2.14 -4.82 -32.17
C ARG A 296 -1.51 -4.75 -30.77
N GLU A 297 -1.18 -3.55 -30.31
CA GLU A 297 -0.63 -3.33 -28.97
C GLU A 297 -1.63 -3.77 -27.88
N ARG A 298 -2.90 -3.38 -28.00
CA ARG A 298 -3.96 -3.80 -27.10
C ARG A 298 -4.09 -5.31 -27.02
N LEU A 299 -4.15 -5.99 -28.16
CA LEU A 299 -4.26 -7.44 -28.22
C LEU A 299 -3.14 -8.13 -27.44
N LEU A 300 -1.88 -7.72 -27.66
CA LEU A 300 -0.74 -8.29 -26.95
C LEU A 300 -0.79 -8.02 -25.44
N VAL A 301 -1.23 -6.83 -25.03
CA VAL A 301 -1.43 -6.49 -23.61
C VAL A 301 -2.53 -7.34 -22.99
N ASP A 302 -3.68 -7.48 -23.64
CA ASP A 302 -4.82 -8.26 -23.16
C ASP A 302 -4.43 -9.73 -22.97
N ALA A 303 -3.70 -10.32 -23.93
CA ALA A 303 -3.18 -11.67 -23.82
C ALA A 303 -2.18 -11.85 -22.66
N ARG A 304 -1.27 -10.89 -22.46
CA ARG A 304 -0.34 -10.91 -21.32
C ARG A 304 -1.09 -10.81 -19.99
N ASN A 305 -2.05 -9.89 -19.89
CA ASN A 305 -2.85 -9.68 -18.70
C ASN A 305 -3.62 -10.94 -18.31
N ALA A 306 -4.24 -11.61 -19.29
CA ALA A 306 -4.94 -12.88 -19.09
C ALA A 306 -4.00 -13.98 -18.57
N HIS A 307 -2.80 -14.08 -19.15
CA HIS A 307 -1.80 -15.02 -18.68
C HIS A 307 -1.32 -14.75 -17.25
N VAL A 308 -0.96 -13.50 -16.94
CA VAL A 308 -0.51 -13.12 -15.58
C VAL A 308 -1.59 -13.38 -14.55
N THR A 309 -2.84 -13.05 -14.89
CA THR A 309 -4.02 -13.33 -14.05
C THR A 309 -4.15 -14.83 -13.78
N ALA A 310 -4.11 -15.67 -14.81
CA ALA A 310 -4.22 -17.12 -14.65
C ALA A 310 -3.04 -17.71 -13.85
N ALA A 311 -1.82 -17.23 -14.08
CA ALA A 311 -0.63 -17.69 -13.37
C ALA A 311 -0.67 -17.33 -11.88
N LEU A 312 -1.10 -16.11 -11.54
CA LEU A 312 -1.31 -15.69 -10.15
C LEU A 312 -2.43 -16.52 -9.50
N GLN A 313 -3.57 -16.67 -10.18
CA GLN A 313 -4.67 -17.47 -9.65
C GLN A 313 -4.25 -18.92 -9.40
N ALA A 314 -3.48 -19.54 -10.30
CA ALA A 314 -2.95 -20.88 -10.10
C ALA A 314 -1.94 -20.95 -8.94
N ALA A 315 -1.02 -19.99 -8.84
CA ALA A 315 0.01 -19.96 -7.80
C ALA A 315 -0.56 -19.80 -6.38
N TYR A 316 -1.75 -19.20 -6.24
CA TYR A 316 -2.41 -18.96 -4.96
C TYR A 316 -3.68 -19.78 -4.75
N ALA A 317 -4.06 -20.64 -5.69
CA ALA A 317 -5.25 -21.48 -5.60
C ALA A 317 -5.27 -22.38 -4.34
N THR A 318 -4.11 -22.87 -3.92
CA THR A 318 -3.95 -23.72 -2.73
C THR A 318 -3.91 -22.95 -1.41
N LYS A 319 -3.80 -21.62 -1.46
CA LYS A 319 -3.69 -20.74 -0.27
C LYS A 319 -4.96 -19.93 0.00
N ALA A 320 -5.93 -19.95 -0.91
CA ALA A 320 -7.28 -19.50 -0.61
C ALA A 320 -7.88 -20.51 0.38
N GLY A 321 -8.27 -20.06 1.58
CA GLY A 321 -8.81 -20.92 2.63
C GLY A 321 -10.09 -21.68 2.25
N PRO A 322 -10.78 -22.32 3.22
CA PRO A 322 -11.90 -23.24 2.97
C PRO A 322 -13.08 -22.68 2.15
N GLY A 323 -13.13 -21.37 1.90
CA GLY A 323 -14.14 -20.70 1.08
C GLY A 323 -13.91 -20.72 -0.44
N GLY A 324 -12.84 -21.35 -0.96
CA GLY A 324 -12.70 -21.70 -2.38
C GLY A 324 -12.73 -20.54 -3.40
N GLY A 325 -12.53 -19.29 -2.95
CA GLY A 325 -12.60 -18.11 -3.81
C GLY A 325 -11.38 -17.98 -4.73
N ARG A 326 -11.61 -17.70 -6.02
CA ARG A 326 -10.53 -17.36 -6.96
C ARG A 326 -9.94 -16.01 -6.61
N LEU A 327 -8.60 -15.91 -6.54
CA LEU A 327 -7.91 -14.64 -6.30
C LEU A 327 -8.33 -13.57 -7.33
N ASP A 328 -8.79 -12.42 -6.85
CA ASP A 328 -9.09 -11.27 -7.69
C ASP A 328 -7.79 -10.62 -8.17
N VAL A 329 -7.64 -10.50 -9.49
CA VAL A 329 -6.46 -9.90 -10.13
C VAL A 329 -6.90 -8.83 -11.13
N PHE A 330 -6.34 -7.64 -11.00
CA PHE A 330 -6.62 -6.50 -11.87
C PHE A 330 -5.34 -6.01 -12.54
N CYS A 331 -5.20 -6.20 -13.84
CA CYS A 331 -4.14 -5.56 -14.61
C CYS A 331 -4.59 -4.15 -15.02
N VAL A 332 -3.84 -3.13 -14.60
CA VAL A 332 -4.22 -1.72 -14.79
C VAL A 332 -3.13 -0.88 -15.44
N SER A 333 -3.58 0.08 -16.25
CA SER A 333 -2.74 1.08 -16.93
C SER A 333 -3.25 2.50 -16.66
N ASN A 334 -2.56 3.22 -15.78
CA ASN A 334 -2.86 4.63 -15.54
C ASN A 334 -2.55 5.48 -16.78
N ALA A 335 -1.49 5.16 -17.53
CA ALA A 335 -1.12 5.89 -18.73
C ALA A 335 -2.20 5.77 -19.82
N TRP A 336 -2.71 4.55 -20.08
CA TRP A 336 -3.81 4.38 -21.02
C TRP A 336 -5.08 5.07 -20.53
N TYR A 337 -5.45 4.89 -19.26
CA TYR A 337 -6.63 5.54 -18.71
C TYR A 337 -6.58 7.07 -18.89
N ALA A 338 -5.52 7.73 -18.42
CA ALA A 338 -5.38 9.18 -18.48
C ALA A 338 -5.38 9.70 -19.93
N LYS A 339 -4.63 9.04 -20.82
CA LYS A 339 -4.51 9.41 -22.24
C LYS A 339 -5.83 9.26 -22.99
N HIS A 340 -6.56 8.17 -22.77
CA HIS A 340 -7.72 7.80 -23.57
C HIS A 340 -9.04 8.34 -23.00
N ALA A 341 -9.12 8.56 -21.69
CA ALA A 341 -10.26 9.24 -21.06
C ALA A 341 -10.40 10.67 -21.59
N ARG A 342 -9.30 11.43 -21.67
CA ARG A 342 -9.28 12.78 -22.24
C ARG A 342 -9.69 12.83 -23.72
N LYS A 343 -9.53 11.73 -24.45
CA LYS A 343 -9.86 11.61 -25.88
C LYS A 343 -11.25 11.01 -26.13
N GLY A 344 -12.00 10.66 -25.09
CA GLY A 344 -13.29 9.98 -25.23
C GLY A 344 -13.20 8.58 -25.84
N ASN A 345 -12.02 7.94 -25.87
CA ASN A 345 -11.88 6.59 -26.42
C ASN A 345 -12.29 5.56 -25.36
N VAL A 346 -13.59 5.23 -25.33
CA VAL A 346 -14.20 4.33 -24.34
C VAL A 346 -13.58 2.93 -24.38
N GLU A 347 -13.22 2.43 -25.55
CA GLU A 347 -12.62 1.10 -25.72
C GLU A 347 -11.28 1.00 -24.99
N MET A 348 -10.37 1.96 -25.22
CA MET A 348 -9.07 1.97 -24.56
C MET A 348 -9.16 2.32 -23.07
N VAL A 349 -10.16 3.10 -22.67
CA VAL A 349 -10.47 3.31 -21.24
C VAL A 349 -10.86 2.00 -20.58
N ARG A 350 -11.68 1.17 -21.23
CA ARG A 350 -12.00 -0.19 -20.72
C ARG A 350 -10.77 -1.09 -20.71
N ALA A 351 -9.96 -1.07 -21.77
CA ALA A 351 -8.73 -1.86 -21.87
C ALA A 351 -7.68 -1.48 -20.82
N SER A 352 -7.75 -0.26 -20.27
CA SER A 352 -6.85 0.16 -19.18
C SER A 352 -7.07 -0.59 -17.85
N GLY A 353 -8.15 -1.37 -17.69
CA GLY A 353 -8.46 -2.12 -16.47
C GLY A 353 -8.93 -1.27 -15.27
N VAL A 354 -8.63 0.04 -15.24
CA VAL A 354 -9.03 0.96 -14.15
C VAL A 354 -10.56 0.97 -13.91
N PRO A 355 -11.44 0.96 -14.95
CA PRO A 355 -12.88 0.87 -14.70
C PRO A 355 -13.32 -0.44 -14.04
N ALA A 356 -12.65 -1.56 -14.32
CA ALA A 356 -12.97 -2.85 -13.71
C ALA A 356 -12.59 -2.86 -12.22
N LEU A 357 -11.38 -2.38 -11.89
CA LEU A 357 -10.96 -2.20 -10.50
C LEU A 357 -11.90 -1.26 -9.73
N ARG A 358 -12.32 -0.15 -10.36
CA ARG A 358 -13.28 0.78 -9.73
C ARG A 358 -14.63 0.14 -9.45
N ARG A 359 -15.15 -0.69 -10.37
CA ARG A 359 -16.39 -1.45 -10.16
C ARG A 359 -16.26 -2.45 -9.00
N PHE A 360 -15.10 -3.08 -8.87
CA PHE A 360 -14.82 -3.96 -7.74
C PHE A 360 -14.91 -3.19 -6.40
N CYS A 361 -14.29 -2.00 -6.30
CA CYS A 361 -14.42 -1.15 -5.11
C CYS A 361 -15.89 -0.80 -4.78
N TYR A 362 -16.73 -0.55 -5.79
CA TYR A 362 -18.15 -0.30 -5.56
C TYR A 362 -18.90 -1.51 -5.01
N ALA A 363 -18.62 -2.69 -5.57
CA ALA A 363 -19.24 -3.94 -5.12
C ALA A 363 -18.88 -4.23 -3.65
N MET A 364 -17.61 -4.04 -3.28
CA MET A 364 -17.15 -4.24 -1.89
C MET A 364 -17.90 -3.34 -0.90
N ALA A 365 -18.15 -2.09 -1.29
CA ALA A 365 -18.89 -1.13 -0.47
C ALA A 365 -20.35 -1.54 -0.28
N ALA A 366 -21.01 -1.96 -1.37
CA ALA A 366 -22.39 -2.41 -1.34
C ALA A 366 -22.55 -3.66 -0.45
N ASP A 367 -21.66 -4.64 -0.60
CA ASP A 367 -21.61 -5.84 0.23
C ASP A 367 -21.47 -5.53 1.72
N ALA A 368 -20.61 -4.58 2.07
CA ALA A 368 -20.40 -4.17 3.46
C ALA A 368 -21.65 -3.47 4.05
N GLN A 369 -22.30 -2.61 3.27
CA GLN A 369 -23.55 -1.95 3.67
C GLN A 369 -24.71 -2.94 3.87
N LEU A 370 -24.80 -3.98 3.03
CA LEU A 370 -25.81 -5.02 3.18
C LEU A 370 -25.57 -5.86 4.44
N ARG A 371 -24.32 -6.27 4.71
CA ARG A 371 -23.97 -7.00 5.94
C ARG A 371 -24.25 -6.19 7.21
N GLY A 372 -23.95 -4.89 7.21
CA GLY A 372 -24.21 -4.00 8.34
C GLY A 372 -25.70 -3.73 8.60
N ARG A 373 -26.59 -3.96 7.64
CA ARG A 373 -28.05 -3.87 7.82
C ARG A 373 -28.68 -5.16 8.34
N GLY A 374 -28.01 -6.31 8.20
CA GLY A 374 -28.51 -7.61 8.63
C GLY A 374 -28.43 -7.89 10.14
N THR A 375 -27.73 -7.05 10.90
CA THR A 375 -27.51 -7.22 12.36
C THR A 375 -28.40 -6.30 13.21
N GLY A 376 -29.43 -5.69 12.62
CA GLY A 376 -30.24 -4.64 13.26
C GLY A 376 -31.67 -5.00 13.62
N TRP A 377 -32.09 -6.27 13.53
CA TRP A 377 -33.39 -6.75 14.01
C TRP A 377 -33.21 -8.17 14.56
N GLY A 378 -33.32 -8.28 15.88
CA GLY A 378 -33.27 -9.51 16.67
C GLY A 378 -33.57 -9.17 18.11
#